data_AF-A0A800DML9-F1
#
_entry.id   AF-A0A800DML9-F1
#
_cell.length_a   1.000
_cell.length_b   1.000
_cell.length_c   1.000
_cell.angle_alpha   90.00
_cell.angle_beta   90.00
_cell.angle_gamma   90.00
#
_symmetry.space_group_name_H-M   'P 1'
#
loop_
_entity.id
_entity.type
_entity.pdbx_description
1 polymer ?
#
loop_
_entity_poly.entity_id
_entity_poly.type
_entity_poly.pdbx_seq_one_letter_code
_entity_poly.pdbx_strand_id
1 'polypeptide(L)'
;MKGLKIILALLSFLVLVIVGFAQAKIIPVPTPEYPTIQDGIDAAVDGDTVLVADGTYTGTGNKNLDFKGKAITVTSENGAEDCIIDCESDGRGFIFQSGEGEESVVSGFTIQNGYVDDG
;
A
#
# COMPACT_ATOMS: atom_id res chain seq x y z
N MET A 1 -14.99 50.12 8.25
CA MET A 1 -15.56 48.87 7.68
C MET A 1 -14.75 48.26 6.53
N LYS A 2 -14.09 49.03 5.65
CA LYS A 2 -13.27 48.47 4.56
C LYS A 2 -12.01 47.70 5.05
N GLY A 3 -11.31 48.22 6.07
CA GLY A 3 -10.12 47.55 6.63
C GLY A 3 -10.40 46.23 7.36
N LEU A 4 -11.54 46.14 8.06
CA LEU A 4 -11.97 44.91 8.74
C LEU A 4 -12.25 43.76 7.74
N LYS A 5 -12.81 44.09 6.57
CA LYS A 5 -13.04 43.11 5.49
C LYS A 5 -11.75 42.62 4.85
N ILE A 6 -10.71 43.46 4.77
CA ILE A 6 -9.39 43.09 4.23
C ILE A 6 -8.64 42.18 5.22
N ILE A 7 -8.69 42.48 6.51
CA ILE A 7 -8.07 41.64 7.56
C ILE A 7 -8.74 40.25 7.62
N LEU A 8 -10.06 40.20 7.51
CA LEU A 8 -10.81 38.93 7.43
C LEU A 8 -10.50 38.14 6.15
N ALA A 9 -10.28 38.81 5.01
CA ALA A 9 -9.88 38.17 3.75
C ALA A 9 -8.45 37.59 3.82
N LEU A 10 -7.51 38.27 4.50
CA LEU A 10 -6.15 37.78 4.69
C LEU A 10 -6.06 36.62 5.70
N LEU A 11 -6.86 36.66 6.77
CA LEU A 11 -6.98 35.55 7.73
C LEU A 11 -7.64 34.30 7.11
N SER A 12 -8.64 34.49 6.24
CA SER A 12 -9.27 33.37 5.51
C SER A 12 -8.36 32.78 4.43
N PHE A 13 -7.47 33.57 3.83
CA PHE A 13 -6.43 33.07 2.93
C PHE A 13 -5.33 32.29 3.68
N LEU A 14 -4.97 32.71 4.89
CA LEU A 14 -3.97 32.02 5.74
C LEU A 14 -4.48 30.65 6.26
N VAL A 15 -5.79 30.51 6.48
CA VAL A 15 -6.42 29.24 6.91
C VAL A 15 -6.55 28.24 5.75
N LEU A 16 -6.51 28.68 4.49
CA LEU A 16 -6.61 27.81 3.31
C LEU A 16 -5.28 27.13 2.90
N VAL A 17 -4.14 27.52 3.49
CA VAL A 17 -2.80 26.99 3.13
C VAL A 17 -2.32 25.92 4.11
N ILE A 18 -3.21 25.32 4.89
CA ILE A 18 -2.90 24.07 5.59
C ILE A 18 -3.12 22.95 4.58
N VAL A 19 -2.23 22.87 3.58
CA VAL A 19 -2.15 21.70 2.72
C VAL A 19 -1.64 20.59 3.62
N GLY A 20 -2.54 19.73 4.08
CA GLY A 20 -2.20 18.56 4.86
C GLY A 20 -1.41 17.60 3.98
N PHE A 21 -0.08 17.69 4.01
CA PHE A 21 0.75 16.62 3.50
C PHE A 21 0.53 15.42 4.42
N ALA A 22 -0.18 14.41 3.95
CA ALA A 22 -0.20 13.13 4.62
C ALA A 22 1.25 12.63 4.66
N GLN A 23 1.76 12.37 5.86
CA GLN A 23 3.06 11.75 5.98
C GLN A 23 2.91 10.26 5.63
N ALA A 24 3.80 9.73 4.79
CA ALA A 24 3.88 8.30 4.51
C ALA A 24 3.89 7.49 5.81
N LYS A 25 2.93 6.57 5.96
CA LYS A 25 2.76 5.71 7.12
C LYS A 25 3.33 4.32 6.83
N ILE A 26 3.89 3.68 7.86
CA ILE A 26 4.17 2.25 7.85
C ILE A 26 2.95 1.48 8.36
N ILE A 27 2.48 0.54 7.56
CA ILE A 27 1.37 -0.38 7.86
C ILE A 27 1.96 -1.77 8.07
N PRO A 28 2.12 -2.23 9.32
CA PRO A 28 2.65 -3.56 9.61
C PRO A 28 1.62 -4.62 9.24
N VAL A 29 2.09 -5.72 8.66
CA VAL A 29 1.32 -6.92 8.36
C VAL A 29 2.10 -8.16 8.83
N PRO A 30 1.47 -9.13 9.51
CA PRO A 30 0.08 -9.14 9.93
C PRO A 30 -0.12 -8.44 11.29
N THR A 31 -1.29 -7.82 11.48
CA THR A 31 -1.80 -7.40 12.80
C THR A 31 -3.28 -7.78 12.95
N PRO A 32 -3.90 -7.63 14.13
CA PRO A 32 -5.35 -7.82 14.27
C PRO A 32 -6.19 -6.94 13.33
N GLU A 33 -5.71 -5.75 12.99
CA GLU A 33 -6.37 -4.82 12.06
C GLU A 33 -6.09 -5.15 10.59
N TYR A 34 -4.91 -5.69 10.29
CA TYR A 34 -4.46 -6.04 8.95
C TYR A 34 -3.96 -7.49 8.93
N PRO A 35 -4.87 -8.47 8.98
CA PRO A 35 -4.48 -9.87 9.08
C PRO A 35 -3.84 -10.42 7.80
N THR A 36 -4.06 -9.77 6.64
CA THR A 36 -3.50 -10.17 5.35
C THR A 36 -2.75 -9.03 4.65
N ILE A 37 -1.92 -9.37 3.67
CA ILE A 37 -1.18 -8.37 2.88
C ILE A 37 -2.15 -7.47 2.11
N GLN A 38 -3.25 -8.01 1.57
CA GLN A 38 -4.26 -7.21 0.89
C GLN A 38 -4.98 -6.24 1.84
N ASP A 39 -5.22 -6.61 3.10
CA ASP A 39 -5.78 -5.66 4.09
C ASP A 39 -4.84 -4.47 4.32
N GLY A 40 -3.52 -4.73 4.35
CA GLY A 40 -2.51 -3.69 4.41
C GLY A 40 -2.54 -2.77 3.18
N ILE A 41 -2.62 -3.34 1.97
CA ILE A 41 -2.74 -2.60 0.70
C ILE A 41 -4.05 -1.79 0.66
N ASP A 42 -5.15 -2.35 1.15
CA ASP A 42 -6.46 -1.71 1.15
C ASP A 42 -6.53 -0.54 2.13
N ALA A 43 -5.79 -0.60 3.23
CA ALA A 43 -5.67 0.48 4.20
C ALA A 43 -4.68 1.59 3.77
N ALA A 44 -3.75 1.28 2.89
CA ALA A 44 -2.71 2.19 2.41
C ALA A 44 -3.27 3.29 1.50
N VAL A 45 -2.66 4.47 1.58
CA VAL A 45 -2.79 5.56 0.59
C VAL A 45 -1.44 5.86 -0.04
N ASP A 46 -1.44 6.63 -1.14
CA ASP A 46 -0.20 6.95 -1.86
C ASP A 46 0.91 7.49 -0.95
N GLY A 47 2.10 6.91 -1.09
CA GLY A 47 3.29 7.15 -0.27
C GLY A 47 3.47 6.17 0.90
N ASP A 48 2.45 5.42 1.30
CA ASP A 48 2.56 4.48 2.43
C ASP A 48 3.44 3.27 2.11
N THR A 49 3.92 2.62 3.18
CA THR A 49 4.64 1.36 3.12
C THR A 49 3.88 0.27 3.87
N VAL A 50 3.50 -0.79 3.17
CA VAL A 50 3.04 -2.05 3.77
C VAL A 50 4.27 -2.88 4.10
N LEU A 51 4.61 -2.97 5.40
CA LEU A 51 5.76 -3.70 5.90
C LEU A 51 5.33 -5.09 6.38
N VAL A 52 5.76 -6.11 5.67
CA VAL A 52 5.34 -7.50 5.89
C VAL A 52 6.40 -8.24 6.71
N ALA A 53 6.01 -8.72 7.88
CA ALA A 53 6.87 -9.50 8.76
C ALA A 53 7.27 -10.85 8.13
N ASP A 54 8.29 -11.49 8.69
CA ASP A 54 8.75 -12.80 8.24
C ASP A 54 7.65 -13.86 8.33
N GLY A 55 7.59 -14.74 7.34
CA GLY A 55 6.59 -15.80 7.29
C GLY A 55 6.28 -16.32 5.89
N THR A 56 5.40 -17.32 5.84
CA THR A 56 4.81 -17.84 4.60
C THR A 56 3.34 -17.46 4.55
N TYR A 57 2.98 -16.66 3.55
CA TYR A 57 1.66 -16.10 3.35
C TYR A 57 0.93 -16.88 2.26
N THR A 58 -0.22 -17.44 2.62
CA THR A 58 -1.06 -18.33 1.78
C THR A 58 -2.53 -17.92 1.87
N GLY A 59 -3.35 -18.45 0.98
CA GLY A 59 -4.80 -18.25 0.99
C GLY A 59 -5.26 -16.85 0.58
N THR A 60 -6.57 -16.63 0.74
CA THR A 60 -7.25 -15.38 0.39
C THR A 60 -6.65 -14.18 1.12
N GLY A 61 -6.37 -13.09 0.38
CA GLY A 61 -5.78 -11.86 0.92
C GLY A 61 -4.25 -11.85 0.94
N ASN A 62 -3.60 -12.99 0.64
CA ASN A 62 -2.15 -13.12 0.59
C ASN A 62 -1.61 -13.48 -0.80
N LYS A 63 -2.52 -13.62 -1.78
CA LYS A 63 -2.22 -13.83 -3.20
C LYS A 63 -3.21 -13.04 -4.05
N ASN A 64 -2.91 -12.89 -5.32
CA ASN A 64 -3.61 -12.00 -6.25
C ASN A 64 -3.64 -10.57 -5.71
N LEU A 65 -2.51 -10.12 -5.14
CA LEU A 65 -2.39 -8.85 -4.44
C LEU A 65 -2.49 -7.69 -5.43
N ASP A 66 -3.53 -6.88 -5.31
CA ASP A 66 -3.86 -5.77 -6.21
C ASP A 66 -3.63 -4.43 -5.52
N PHE A 67 -2.77 -3.60 -6.10
CA PHE A 67 -2.44 -2.27 -5.61
C PHE A 67 -3.59 -1.28 -5.80
N LYS A 68 -4.55 -1.57 -6.69
CA LYS A 68 -5.72 -0.73 -7.00
C LYS A 68 -5.31 0.69 -7.41
N GLY A 69 -4.23 0.81 -8.19
CA GLY A 69 -3.73 2.07 -8.75
C GLY A 69 -2.90 2.92 -7.78
N LYS A 70 -2.56 2.40 -6.59
CA LYS A 70 -1.85 3.17 -5.55
C LYS A 70 -0.35 3.22 -5.79
N ALA A 71 0.24 4.38 -5.50
CA ALA A 71 1.68 4.59 -5.43
C ALA A 71 2.21 4.27 -4.03
N ILE A 72 2.26 2.98 -3.67
CA ILE A 72 2.70 2.49 -2.35
C ILE A 72 3.89 1.54 -2.49
N THR A 73 4.61 1.33 -1.39
CA THR A 73 5.60 0.25 -1.29
C THR A 73 5.04 -0.92 -0.50
N VAL A 74 5.07 -2.13 -1.03
CA VAL A 74 4.86 -3.37 -0.28
C VAL A 74 6.21 -4.05 -0.16
N THR A 75 6.70 -4.24 1.06
CA THR A 75 8.05 -4.78 1.29
C THR A 75 8.10 -5.73 2.48
N SER A 76 8.93 -6.77 2.39
CA SER A 76 9.29 -7.60 3.55
C SER A 76 10.11 -6.82 4.57
N GLU A 77 10.09 -7.26 5.83
CA GLU A 77 10.94 -6.74 6.90
C GLU A 77 12.41 -7.18 6.75
N ASN A 78 12.69 -8.48 6.56
CA ASN A 78 14.06 -9.01 6.56
C ASN A 78 14.55 -9.58 5.22
N GLY A 79 13.77 -9.45 4.15
CA GLY A 79 14.15 -9.83 2.78
C GLY A 79 13.50 -11.13 2.30
N ALA A 80 13.84 -11.51 1.06
CA ALA A 80 13.14 -12.56 0.32
C ALA A 80 13.33 -13.97 0.90
N GLU A 81 14.40 -14.21 1.65
CA GLU A 81 14.66 -15.50 2.29
C GLU A 81 13.71 -15.77 3.46
N ASP A 82 13.21 -14.71 4.10
CA ASP A 82 12.40 -14.79 5.31
C ASP A 82 10.91 -14.49 5.06
N CYS A 83 10.55 -14.00 3.87
CA CYS A 83 9.18 -13.63 3.52
C CYS A 83 8.74 -14.25 2.19
N ILE A 84 7.85 -15.25 2.27
CA ILE A 84 7.39 -16.05 1.15
C ILE A 84 5.90 -15.79 0.90
N ILE A 85 5.55 -15.43 -0.32
CA ILE A 85 4.18 -15.47 -0.83
C ILE A 85 4.01 -16.78 -1.61
N ASP A 86 3.22 -17.69 -1.07
CA ASP A 86 2.91 -18.97 -1.69
C ASP A 86 1.50 -18.94 -2.27
N CYS A 87 1.41 -18.95 -3.61
CA CYS A 87 0.14 -18.88 -4.31
C CYS A 87 -0.60 -20.24 -4.36
N GLU A 88 -0.04 -21.30 -3.79
CA GLU A 88 -0.69 -22.62 -3.66
C GLU A 88 -1.09 -23.26 -4.99
N SER A 89 -0.30 -23.03 -6.04
CA SER A 89 -0.61 -23.45 -7.43
C SER A 89 -1.92 -22.85 -7.95
N ASP A 90 -2.27 -21.64 -7.50
CA ASP A 90 -3.50 -20.96 -7.88
C ASP A 90 -3.36 -19.43 -7.81
N GLY A 91 -3.43 -18.77 -8.96
CA GLY A 91 -3.36 -17.32 -9.09
C GLY A 91 -1.94 -16.78 -9.25
N ARG A 92 -1.82 -15.47 -9.02
CA ARG A 92 -0.59 -14.67 -9.13
C ARG A 92 -0.16 -14.19 -7.76
N GLY A 93 1.11 -13.83 -7.57
CA GLY A 93 1.57 -13.15 -6.35
C GLY A 93 1.00 -11.73 -6.27
N PHE A 94 1.40 -10.89 -7.22
CA PHE A 94 0.95 -9.51 -7.37
C PHE A 94 0.30 -9.28 -8.74
N ILE A 95 -0.62 -8.31 -8.79
CA ILE A 95 -1.33 -7.87 -9.99
C ILE A 95 -1.26 -6.34 -10.06
N PHE A 96 -0.69 -5.82 -11.16
CA PHE A 96 -0.71 -4.40 -11.50
C PHE A 96 -1.63 -4.23 -12.72
N GLN A 97 -2.83 -3.69 -12.49
CA GLN A 97 -3.90 -3.68 -13.50
C GLN A 97 -4.75 -2.40 -13.51
N SER A 98 -4.45 -1.44 -12.63
CA SER A 98 -5.28 -0.24 -12.41
C SER A 98 -4.55 1.07 -12.73
N GLY A 99 -3.42 0.99 -13.45
CA GLY A 99 -2.63 2.15 -13.86
C GLY A 99 -1.49 2.49 -12.89
N GLU A 100 -1.02 1.51 -12.13
CA GLU A 100 0.16 1.61 -11.27
C GLU A 100 1.40 2.07 -12.05
N GLY A 101 2.23 2.89 -11.40
CA GLY A 101 3.43 3.50 -11.98
C GLY A 101 4.72 3.08 -11.26
N GLU A 102 5.81 3.80 -11.50
CA GLU A 102 7.14 3.48 -10.91
C GLU A 102 7.16 3.55 -9.36
N GLU A 103 6.22 4.29 -8.77
CA GLU A 103 6.06 4.44 -7.32
C GLU A 103 5.22 3.31 -6.69
N SER A 104 4.73 2.35 -7.48
CA SER A 104 4.04 1.15 -7.01
C SER A 104 5.05 0.01 -6.88
N VAL A 105 5.66 -0.11 -5.71
CA VAL A 105 6.87 -0.93 -5.50
C VAL A 105 6.55 -2.22 -4.75
N VAL A 106 7.09 -3.34 -5.24
CA VAL A 106 7.17 -4.63 -4.52
C VAL A 106 8.64 -4.95 -4.27
N SER A 107 9.00 -5.28 -3.03
CA SER A 107 10.41 -5.57 -2.67
C SER A 107 10.53 -6.65 -1.60
N GLY A 108 11.58 -7.48 -1.71
CA GLY A 108 11.98 -8.39 -0.64
C GLY A 108 11.11 -9.65 -0.45
N PHE A 109 10.39 -10.11 -1.46
CA PHE A 109 9.62 -11.35 -1.36
C PHE A 109 10.20 -12.47 -2.22
N THR A 110 10.16 -13.69 -1.70
CA THR A 110 10.10 -14.88 -2.55
C THR A 110 8.63 -15.11 -2.93
N ILE A 111 8.35 -15.25 -4.23
CA ILE A 111 7.00 -15.56 -4.72
C ILE A 111 7.06 -16.92 -5.40
N GLN A 112 6.22 -17.86 -4.96
CA GLN A 112 6.25 -19.24 -5.45
C GLN A 112 4.86 -19.80 -5.73
N ASN A 113 4.85 -20.91 -6.47
CA ASN A 113 3.66 -21.69 -6.81
C ASN A 113 2.53 -20.85 -7.43
N GLY A 114 2.85 -19.84 -8.24
CA GLY A 114 1.86 -19.13 -9.04
C GLY A 114 1.42 -19.98 -10.23
N TYR A 115 0.11 -19.98 -10.52
CA TYR A 115 -0.46 -20.72 -11.66
C TYR A 115 -1.73 -20.03 -12.17
N VAL A 116 -1.78 -19.76 -13.47
CA VAL A 116 -2.98 -19.30 -14.16
C VAL A 116 -3.10 -20.13 -15.43
N ASP A 117 -4.28 -20.71 -15.65
CA ASP A 117 -4.57 -21.41 -16.90
C ASP A 117 -5.04 -20.37 -17.93
N ASP A 118 -4.21 -20.14 -18.95
CA ASP A 118 -4.49 -19.15 -20.00
C ASP A 118 -5.34 -19.72 -21.15
N GLY A 119 -5.70 -21.03 -21.12
CA GLY A 119 -6.57 -21.68 -22.11
C GLY A 119 -5.89 -22.07 -23.42
#